data_AF-A0A8J4P476-F1
#
_entry.id   AF-A0A8J4P476-F1
#
_cell.length_a   1.000
_cell.length_b   1.000
_cell.length_c   1.000
_cell.angle_alpha   90.00
_cell.angle_beta   90.00
_cell.angle_gamma   90.00
#
_symmetry.space_group_name_H-M   'P 1'
#
loop_
_entity.id
_entity.type
_entity.pdbx_description
1 polymer ?
#
loop_
_entity_poly.entity_id
_entity_poly.type
_entity_poly.pdbx_seq_one_letter_code
_entity_poly.pdbx_strand_id
1 'polypeptide(L)'
;AVMWRAVAAAASAPARALCRAPPPPPRRWAVSVAVSPAASLADERVETRVAGLGPGQPVTLRAVAADERGCLFQSCAHYWADSRGELHLGTDASHGGDYTGVEPMGLFWSLAPAGMERPYQRLVPRSTGTPMKVEVLVHQGHSLPGAIPGPVVAKAEVERWFTAPGVRRIRLKEGGVRGSLFLPPGDGPFPGVIDMYGDEGGLIEFRSSLLATHGFAALSLPYFDFEDLPKVMKEFKLEYFEEAARFLRRHPKVKGPGVGVIGTGKGAELALSMITFLPEVVAAVCISGCSSNTVADLHYGEMTLPGLRFDINKVSVSDAGVFDTFEALDDPRNPANSPCTIPIEKAEGHFLLVVGEGDRMWKSSLYAELAIGRLRQHGKENFELLSYPGAGHRIDPPSTPFCQVAMDRVLGVPVLGGGESKAHAHAQEHSWGKIQEFLHLHLG
;
A
#
# COMPACT_ATOMS: atom_id res chain seq x y z
N ALA A 1 -98.33 -29.55 54.56
CA ALA A 1 -97.14 -28.80 55.01
C ALA A 1 -96.04 -29.04 53.99
N VAL A 2 -95.62 -28.01 53.23
CA VAL A 2 -94.31 -27.32 53.38
C VAL A 2 -93.20 -28.13 52.69
N MET A 3 -92.38 -27.66 51.76
CA MET A 3 -92.14 -26.35 51.13
C MET A 3 -91.28 -26.60 49.89
N TRP A 4 -91.46 -25.76 48.87
CA TRP A 4 -90.56 -25.59 47.73
C TRP A 4 -89.26 -24.87 48.14
N ARG A 5 -88.11 -25.26 47.57
CA ARG A 5 -87.00 -24.33 47.27
C ARG A 5 -86.25 -24.71 45.98
N ALA A 6 -86.13 -23.71 45.13
CA ALA A 6 -85.44 -23.69 43.86
C ALA A 6 -83.92 -23.65 44.01
N VAL A 7 -83.21 -24.21 43.02
CA VAL A 7 -81.80 -23.87 42.74
C VAL A 7 -81.67 -23.60 41.24
N ALA A 8 -81.05 -22.46 40.95
CA ALA A 8 -81.00 -21.78 39.67
C ALA A 8 -80.06 -22.46 38.65
N ALA A 9 -80.48 -22.42 37.38
CA ALA A 9 -79.62 -22.70 36.23
C ALA A 9 -78.87 -21.41 35.83
N ALA A 10 -77.53 -21.46 35.83
CA ALA A 10 -76.68 -20.46 35.21
C ALA A 10 -76.07 -21.06 33.93
N ALA A 11 -76.54 -20.60 32.78
CA ALA A 11 -75.99 -20.96 31.48
C ALA A 11 -74.72 -20.15 31.23
N SER A 12 -73.56 -20.81 31.10
CA SER A 12 -72.31 -20.21 30.65
C SER A 12 -72.26 -20.21 29.12
N ALA A 13 -72.18 -19.02 28.52
CA ALA A 13 -71.88 -18.85 27.11
C ALA A 13 -70.38 -19.08 26.85
N PRO A 14 -69.96 -19.75 25.75
CA PRO A 14 -68.55 -19.88 25.42
C PRO A 14 -68.03 -18.57 24.86
N ALA A 15 -67.02 -17.99 25.52
CA ALA A 15 -66.27 -16.86 24.99
C ALA A 15 -65.52 -17.30 23.72
N ARG A 16 -65.96 -16.83 22.55
CA ARG A 16 -65.18 -16.88 21.32
C ARG A 16 -63.95 -15.98 21.49
N ALA A 17 -62.82 -16.58 21.83
CA ALA A 17 -61.53 -15.93 21.70
C ALA A 17 -61.31 -15.62 20.21
N LEU A 18 -61.38 -14.34 19.85
CA LEU A 18 -60.90 -13.86 18.56
C LEU A 18 -59.38 -14.09 18.52
N CYS A 19 -58.96 -15.19 17.89
CA CYS A 19 -57.59 -15.39 17.48
C CYS A 19 -57.23 -14.24 16.52
N ARG A 20 -56.62 -13.17 17.05
CA ARG A 20 -55.90 -12.21 16.22
C ARG A 20 -54.80 -13.00 15.52
N ALA A 21 -54.85 -13.05 14.19
CA ALA A 21 -53.73 -13.51 13.40
C ALA A 21 -52.48 -12.74 13.85
N PRO A 22 -51.31 -13.40 13.98
CA PRO A 22 -50.08 -12.69 14.26
C PRO A 22 -49.89 -11.60 13.20
N PRO A 23 -49.37 -10.42 13.57
CA PRO A 23 -49.04 -9.41 12.58
C PRO A 23 -48.14 -10.05 11.51
N PRO A 24 -48.31 -9.70 10.23
CA PRO A 24 -47.40 -10.18 9.20
C PRO A 24 -45.97 -9.88 9.66
N PRO A 25 -45.01 -10.80 9.46
CA PRO A 25 -43.62 -10.51 9.77
C PRO A 25 -43.26 -9.17 9.11
N PRO A 26 -42.49 -8.30 9.79
CA PRO A 26 -42.06 -7.05 9.18
C PRO A 26 -41.47 -7.38 7.82
N ARG A 27 -41.84 -6.62 6.77
CA ARG A 27 -41.28 -6.79 5.43
C ARG A 27 -39.76 -6.73 5.57
N ARG A 28 -39.11 -7.89 5.59
CA ARG A 28 -37.65 -7.98 5.56
C ARG A 28 -37.27 -7.64 4.14
N TRP A 29 -36.81 -6.41 3.95
CA TRP A 29 -36.12 -6.04 2.72
C TRP A 29 -34.93 -6.99 2.56
N ALA A 30 -34.65 -7.41 1.32
CA ALA A 30 -33.45 -8.19 1.07
C ALA A 30 -32.24 -7.38 1.53
N VAL A 31 -31.33 -7.98 2.31
CA VAL A 31 -30.10 -7.32 2.72
C VAL A 31 -29.33 -6.95 1.47
N SER A 32 -28.82 -5.72 1.40
CA SER A 32 -28.01 -5.24 0.28
C SER A 32 -26.75 -4.60 0.80
N VAL A 33 -25.64 -4.82 0.11
CA VAL A 33 -24.38 -4.07 0.31
C VAL A 33 -24.07 -3.30 -0.96
N ALA A 34 -23.63 -2.07 -0.81
CA ALA A 34 -23.19 -1.20 -1.88
C ALA A 34 -21.78 -0.68 -1.57
N VAL A 35 -20.90 -0.75 -2.56
CA VAL A 35 -19.58 -0.12 -2.54
C VAL A 35 -19.59 0.95 -3.64
N SER A 36 -19.36 2.21 -3.27
CA SER A 36 -19.48 3.35 -4.19
C SER A 36 -18.21 4.21 -4.19
N PRO A 37 -17.68 4.56 -5.37
CA PRO A 37 -18.09 4.05 -6.69
C PRO A 37 -17.73 2.56 -6.87
N ALA A 38 -18.48 1.85 -7.73
CA ALA A 38 -18.24 0.42 -8.02
C ALA A 38 -16.97 0.17 -8.85
N ALA A 39 -16.44 1.23 -9.48
CA ALA A 39 -15.13 1.25 -10.09
C ALA A 39 -14.44 2.56 -9.69
N SER A 40 -13.22 2.46 -9.16
CA SER A 40 -12.45 3.62 -8.69
C SER A 40 -10.96 3.41 -8.96
N LEU A 41 -10.16 4.46 -8.80
CA LEU A 41 -8.72 4.26 -8.70
C LEU A 41 -8.36 3.51 -7.41
N ALA A 42 -7.25 2.78 -7.45
CA ALA A 42 -6.79 1.92 -6.38
C ALA A 42 -6.32 2.71 -5.14
N ASP A 43 -5.95 3.98 -5.31
CA ASP A 43 -5.56 4.91 -4.26
C ASP A 43 -6.69 5.85 -3.79
N GLU A 44 -7.88 5.77 -4.39
CA GLU A 44 -9.05 6.56 -3.98
C GLU A 44 -9.92 5.82 -2.96
N ARG A 45 -10.56 6.55 -2.05
CA ARG A 45 -11.50 5.95 -1.09
C ARG A 45 -12.79 5.48 -1.77
N VAL A 46 -13.37 4.40 -1.26
CA VAL A 46 -14.74 3.97 -1.58
C VAL A 46 -15.59 3.96 -0.32
N GLU A 47 -16.88 4.21 -0.48
CA GLU A 47 -17.86 4.18 0.58
C GLU A 47 -18.57 2.82 0.57
N THR A 48 -18.59 2.13 1.73
CA THR A 48 -19.31 0.86 1.88
C THR A 48 -20.51 1.04 2.80
N ARG A 49 -21.70 0.69 2.31
CA ARG A 49 -22.97 0.77 3.02
C ARG A 49 -23.71 -0.56 2.96
N VAL A 50 -24.36 -0.95 4.06
CA VAL A 50 -25.25 -2.12 4.12
C VAL A 50 -26.62 -1.67 4.60
N ALA A 51 -27.66 -2.16 3.95
CA ALA A 51 -29.05 -1.83 4.22
C ALA A 51 -29.91 -3.09 4.38
N GLY A 52 -31.07 -2.96 5.03
CA GLY A 52 -32.05 -4.05 5.16
C GLY A 52 -31.71 -5.10 6.23
N LEU A 53 -30.80 -4.79 7.15
CA LEU A 53 -30.53 -5.63 8.33
C LEU A 53 -31.63 -5.46 9.39
N GLY A 54 -31.68 -6.34 10.38
CA GLY A 54 -32.45 -6.10 11.60
C GLY A 54 -31.76 -5.05 12.49
N PRO A 55 -32.51 -4.25 13.28
CA PRO A 55 -31.92 -3.33 14.24
C PRO A 55 -30.97 -4.05 15.22
N GLY A 56 -29.73 -3.55 15.35
CA GLY A 56 -28.72 -4.18 16.22
C GLY A 56 -28.23 -5.56 15.74
N GLN A 57 -28.54 -5.96 14.50
CA GLN A 57 -28.13 -7.26 13.98
C GLN A 57 -26.60 -7.33 13.86
N PRO A 58 -25.95 -8.37 14.44
CA PRO A 58 -24.53 -8.61 14.25
C PRO A 58 -24.25 -9.12 12.83
N VAL A 59 -23.23 -8.56 12.19
CA VAL A 59 -22.76 -8.98 10.87
C VAL A 59 -21.23 -8.98 10.80
N THR A 60 -20.69 -9.90 10.01
CA THR A 60 -19.28 -9.88 9.60
C THR A 60 -19.22 -9.40 8.16
N LEU A 61 -18.51 -8.32 7.89
CA LEU A 61 -18.11 -7.96 6.54
C LEU A 61 -16.79 -8.64 6.21
N ARG A 62 -16.67 -9.09 4.96
CA ARG A 62 -15.46 -9.72 4.44
C ARG A 62 -15.15 -9.14 3.06
N ALA A 63 -13.88 -8.82 2.81
CA ALA A 63 -13.40 -8.58 1.45
C ALA A 63 -12.60 -9.78 0.97
N VAL A 64 -12.74 -10.13 -0.30
CA VAL A 64 -12.00 -11.20 -0.96
C VAL A 64 -11.47 -10.69 -2.28
N ALA A 65 -10.19 -10.94 -2.55
CA ALA A 65 -9.54 -10.62 -3.82
C ALA A 65 -8.66 -11.79 -4.25
N ALA A 66 -8.36 -11.89 -5.54
CA ALA A 66 -7.39 -12.83 -6.07
C ALA A 66 -6.27 -12.06 -6.79
N ASP A 67 -5.03 -12.50 -6.61
CA ASP A 67 -3.94 -12.04 -7.47
C ASP A 67 -4.02 -12.71 -8.86
N GLU A 68 -3.20 -12.25 -9.80
CA GLU A 68 -3.18 -12.79 -11.17
C GLU A 68 -2.73 -14.26 -11.27
N ARG A 69 -2.19 -14.84 -10.20
CA ARG A 69 -1.84 -16.26 -10.11
C ARG A 69 -2.94 -17.09 -9.44
N GLY A 70 -4.05 -16.46 -9.06
CA GLY A 70 -5.18 -17.09 -8.37
C GLY A 70 -4.99 -17.25 -6.87
N CYS A 71 -3.96 -16.64 -6.26
CA CYS A 71 -3.78 -16.64 -4.81
C CYS A 71 -4.86 -15.77 -4.16
N LEU A 72 -5.61 -16.34 -3.23
CA LEU A 72 -6.70 -15.66 -2.54
C LEU A 72 -6.21 -14.81 -1.36
N PHE A 73 -6.73 -13.60 -1.28
CA PHE A 73 -6.55 -12.69 -0.16
C PHE A 73 -7.91 -12.37 0.45
N GLN A 74 -7.95 -12.26 1.77
CA GLN A 74 -9.16 -11.90 2.49
C GLN A 74 -8.88 -11.00 3.68
N SER A 75 -9.91 -10.27 4.09
CA SER A 75 -9.98 -9.54 5.35
C SER A 75 -11.40 -9.64 5.91
N CYS A 76 -11.56 -9.40 7.21
CA CYS A 76 -12.84 -9.41 7.87
C CYS A 76 -12.95 -8.36 8.97
N ALA A 77 -14.18 -7.90 9.20
CA ALA A 77 -14.50 -6.96 10.27
C ALA A 77 -15.92 -7.16 10.81
N HIS A 78 -16.10 -6.91 12.10
CA HIS A 78 -17.35 -7.17 12.83
C HIS A 78 -18.09 -5.88 13.16
N TYR A 79 -19.38 -5.85 12.82
CA TYR A 79 -20.23 -4.70 13.00
C TYR A 79 -21.59 -5.07 13.59
N TRP A 80 -22.30 -4.06 14.07
CA TRP A 80 -23.72 -4.11 14.41
C TRP A 80 -24.47 -3.09 13.58
N ALA A 81 -25.63 -3.48 13.04
CA ALA A 81 -26.50 -2.55 12.35
C ALA A 81 -27.08 -1.50 13.31
N ASP A 82 -27.33 -0.28 12.82
CA ASP A 82 -27.97 0.78 13.58
C ASP A 82 -29.45 0.45 13.89
N SER A 83 -30.14 1.36 14.58
CA SER A 83 -31.56 1.20 14.93
C SER A 83 -32.51 1.09 13.72
N ARG A 84 -32.05 1.48 12.52
CA ARG A 84 -32.79 1.40 11.25
C ARG A 84 -32.42 0.16 10.44
N GLY A 85 -31.44 -0.64 10.89
CA GLY A 85 -30.96 -1.78 10.13
C GLY A 85 -29.93 -1.43 9.05
N GLU A 86 -29.24 -0.31 9.23
CA GLU A 86 -28.24 0.22 8.31
C GLU A 86 -26.83 0.15 8.91
N LEU A 87 -25.82 0.09 8.05
CA LEU A 87 -24.40 0.16 8.43
C LEU A 87 -23.65 1.00 7.41
N HIS A 88 -22.77 1.88 7.88
CA HIS A 88 -21.91 2.73 7.06
C HIS A 88 -20.48 2.72 7.60
N LEU A 89 -19.57 2.10 6.85
CA LEU A 89 -18.17 1.91 7.27
C LEU A 89 -17.38 3.22 7.43
N GLY A 90 -17.89 4.31 6.86
CA GLY A 90 -17.35 5.66 7.05
C GLY A 90 -17.54 6.23 8.45
N THR A 91 -18.50 5.72 9.22
CA THR A 91 -18.91 6.27 10.52
C THR A 91 -19.03 5.23 11.62
N ASP A 92 -19.33 3.98 11.27
CA ASP A 92 -19.55 2.90 12.23
C ASP A 92 -18.24 2.16 12.50
N ALA A 93 -17.96 1.92 13.78
CA ALA A 93 -16.73 1.26 14.19
C ALA A 93 -16.78 -0.25 13.96
N SER A 94 -15.69 -0.83 13.46
CA SER A 94 -15.46 -2.27 13.58
C SER A 94 -15.12 -2.63 15.03
N HIS A 95 -15.63 -3.75 15.49
CA HIS A 95 -15.46 -4.23 16.87
C HIS A 95 -14.66 -5.53 16.98
N GLY A 96 -14.16 -6.05 15.87
CA GLY A 96 -13.35 -7.26 15.82
C GLY A 96 -13.07 -7.68 14.38
N GLY A 97 -12.30 -8.74 14.21
CA GLY A 97 -11.74 -9.15 12.91
C GLY A 97 -10.31 -8.64 12.75
N ASP A 98 -9.90 -8.35 11.52
CA ASP A 98 -8.54 -7.95 11.16
C ASP A 98 -8.23 -6.48 11.49
N TYR A 99 -9.26 -5.70 11.85
CA TYR A 99 -9.12 -4.34 12.37
C TYR A 99 -10.33 -3.92 13.23
N THR A 100 -10.14 -2.87 14.04
CA THR A 100 -11.17 -2.26 14.89
C THR A 100 -11.21 -0.74 14.71
N GLY A 101 -12.29 -0.09 15.16
CA GLY A 101 -12.48 1.36 15.03
C GLY A 101 -13.12 1.77 13.69
N VAL A 102 -13.26 3.07 13.48
CA VAL A 102 -13.82 3.64 12.24
C VAL A 102 -12.71 3.70 11.18
N GLU A 103 -12.67 2.69 10.33
CA GLU A 103 -11.67 2.52 9.27
C GLU A 103 -12.38 2.30 7.93
N PRO A 104 -12.71 3.36 7.17
CA PRO A 104 -13.55 3.25 5.97
C PRO A 104 -12.94 2.35 4.90
N MET A 105 -11.61 2.37 4.78
CA MET A 105 -10.83 1.51 3.88
C MET A 105 -10.27 0.25 4.56
N GLY A 106 -10.72 -0.03 5.80
CA GLY A 106 -10.27 -1.15 6.64
C GLY A 106 -10.20 -2.47 5.90
N LEU A 107 -11.29 -2.84 5.22
CA LEU A 107 -11.38 -4.08 4.44
C LEU A 107 -10.31 -4.21 3.34
N PHE A 108 -9.82 -3.09 2.80
CA PHE A 108 -8.89 -3.10 1.66
C PHE A 108 -7.44 -3.21 2.12
N TRP A 109 -7.02 -2.33 3.04
CA TRP A 109 -5.62 -2.34 3.50
C TRP A 109 -5.29 -3.52 4.42
N SER A 110 -6.30 -4.20 4.98
CA SER A 110 -6.10 -5.39 5.82
C SER A 110 -6.19 -6.72 5.05
N LEU A 111 -6.30 -6.70 3.72
CA LEU A 111 -6.26 -7.94 2.92
C LEU A 111 -4.94 -8.69 3.15
N ALA A 112 -5.04 -9.95 3.58
CA ALA A 112 -3.91 -10.85 3.80
C ALA A 112 -4.14 -12.18 3.07
N PRO A 113 -3.08 -12.96 2.78
CA PRO A 113 -3.24 -14.28 2.17
C PRO A 113 -4.26 -15.11 2.97
N ALA A 114 -5.23 -15.71 2.27
CA ALA A 114 -6.23 -16.56 2.92
C ALA A 114 -5.56 -17.76 3.60
N GLY A 115 -6.20 -18.33 4.62
CA GLY A 115 -5.56 -19.36 5.46
C GLY A 115 -5.11 -20.65 4.75
N MET A 116 -5.60 -20.89 3.52
CA MET A 116 -5.20 -22.02 2.67
C MET A 116 -4.05 -21.69 1.71
N GLU A 117 -3.69 -20.41 1.59
CA GLU A 117 -2.63 -19.93 0.71
C GLU A 117 -1.26 -19.97 1.38
N ARG A 118 -0.20 -19.91 0.58
CA ARG A 118 1.15 -19.78 1.14
C ARG A 118 1.26 -18.42 1.87
N PRO A 119 1.85 -18.39 3.07
CA PRO A 119 2.03 -17.15 3.82
C PRO A 119 3.03 -16.21 3.12
N TYR A 120 3.12 -14.97 3.63
CA TYR A 120 4.12 -13.98 3.23
C TYR A 120 4.04 -13.53 1.77
N GLN A 121 2.88 -13.72 1.15
CA GLN A 121 2.57 -13.19 -0.18
C GLN A 121 2.01 -11.78 -0.07
N ARG A 122 2.37 -10.93 -1.03
CA ARG A 122 1.84 -9.57 -1.16
C ARG A 122 0.80 -9.52 -2.26
N LEU A 123 -0.29 -8.80 -2.02
CA LEU A 123 -1.27 -8.47 -3.05
C LEU A 123 -0.87 -7.14 -3.69
N VAL A 124 -0.22 -7.23 -4.84
CA VAL A 124 0.12 -6.09 -5.71
C VAL A 124 -0.22 -6.47 -7.15
N PRO A 125 -0.72 -5.55 -7.98
CA PRO A 125 -1.02 -5.85 -9.38
C PRO A 125 0.27 -6.11 -10.16
N ARG A 126 0.28 -7.06 -11.10
CA ARG A 126 1.40 -7.25 -12.04
C ARG A 126 1.12 -6.58 -13.38
N SER A 127 -0.16 -6.41 -13.71
CA SER A 127 -0.68 -5.66 -14.84
C SER A 127 -1.45 -4.44 -14.36
N THR A 128 -1.16 -3.29 -14.95
CA THR A 128 -1.85 -2.02 -14.68
C THR A 128 -3.04 -1.79 -15.63
N GLY A 129 -3.18 -2.61 -16.68
CA GLY A 129 -4.24 -2.49 -17.69
C GLY A 129 -5.56 -3.17 -17.32
N THR A 130 -5.60 -3.87 -16.19
CA THR A 130 -6.79 -4.58 -15.67
C THR A 130 -7.01 -4.20 -14.21
N PRO A 131 -8.26 -4.06 -13.77
CA PRO A 131 -8.53 -3.73 -12.37
C PRO A 131 -8.29 -4.93 -11.46
N MET A 132 -7.93 -4.66 -10.22
CA MET A 132 -8.08 -5.62 -9.14
C MET A 132 -9.55 -5.67 -8.73
N LYS A 133 -10.16 -6.86 -8.78
CA LYS A 133 -11.54 -7.08 -8.34
C LYS A 133 -11.54 -7.48 -6.87
N VAL A 134 -12.37 -6.80 -6.09
CA VAL A 134 -12.59 -7.11 -4.67
C VAL A 134 -14.08 -7.40 -4.47
N GLU A 135 -14.42 -8.59 -3.99
CA GLU A 135 -15.78 -8.94 -3.61
C GLU A 135 -15.97 -8.62 -2.12
N VAL A 136 -16.97 -7.79 -1.80
CA VAL A 136 -17.39 -7.48 -0.44
C VAL A 136 -18.62 -8.30 -0.11
N LEU A 137 -18.50 -9.13 0.91
CA LEU A 137 -19.50 -10.09 1.39
C LEU A 137 -20.02 -9.66 2.76
N VAL A 138 -21.33 -9.75 2.96
CA VAL A 138 -21.97 -9.59 4.27
C VAL A 138 -22.41 -10.95 4.76
N HIS A 139 -21.85 -11.39 5.88
CA HIS A 139 -22.21 -12.65 6.54
C HIS A 139 -23.11 -12.40 7.75
N GLN A 140 -24.05 -13.31 7.98
CA GLN A 140 -24.89 -13.28 9.17
C GLN A 140 -24.10 -13.64 10.44
N GLY A 141 -24.24 -12.80 11.48
CA GLY A 141 -23.58 -13.02 12.76
C GLY A 141 -22.10 -12.61 12.76
N HIS A 142 -21.46 -12.74 13.92
CA HIS A 142 -20.02 -12.56 14.04
C HIS A 142 -19.31 -13.90 13.86
N SER A 143 -18.23 -13.89 13.10
CA SER A 143 -17.39 -15.07 12.87
C SER A 143 -16.27 -15.09 13.91
N LEU A 144 -15.98 -16.23 14.52
CA LEU A 144 -14.77 -16.35 15.34
C LEU A 144 -13.52 -16.38 14.43
N PRO A 145 -12.35 -15.94 14.91
CA PRO A 145 -11.10 -16.09 14.18
C PRO A 145 -10.89 -17.55 13.75
N GLY A 146 -10.59 -17.77 12.47
CA GLY A 146 -10.40 -19.11 11.89
C GLY A 146 -11.67 -19.94 11.66
N ALA A 147 -12.86 -19.45 12.05
CA ALA A 147 -14.12 -20.13 11.79
C ALA A 147 -14.63 -19.87 10.36
N ILE A 148 -15.39 -20.82 9.83
CA ILE A 148 -16.17 -20.60 8.61
C ILE A 148 -17.26 -19.56 8.94
N PRO A 149 -17.37 -18.47 8.18
CA PRO A 149 -18.41 -17.48 8.41
C PRO A 149 -19.82 -18.05 8.31
N GLY A 150 -20.76 -17.34 8.93
CA GLY A 150 -22.19 -17.55 8.68
C GLY A 150 -22.56 -17.39 7.20
N PRO A 151 -23.80 -17.71 6.82
CA PRO A 151 -24.26 -17.59 5.44
C PRO A 151 -24.10 -16.15 4.91
N VAL A 152 -23.71 -16.03 3.65
CA VAL A 152 -23.69 -14.75 2.93
C VAL A 152 -25.12 -14.27 2.71
N VAL A 153 -25.44 -13.07 3.17
CA VAL A 153 -26.78 -12.44 3.02
C VAL A 153 -26.80 -11.34 1.97
N ALA A 154 -25.64 -10.78 1.61
CA ALA A 154 -25.49 -9.81 0.53
C ALA A 154 -24.06 -9.81 -0.01
N LYS A 155 -23.88 -9.35 -1.24
CA LYS A 155 -22.55 -9.17 -1.86
C LYS A 155 -22.52 -8.01 -2.85
N ALA A 156 -21.35 -7.41 -3.00
CA ALA A 156 -21.03 -6.42 -4.02
C ALA A 156 -19.61 -6.67 -4.56
N GLU A 157 -19.35 -6.27 -5.79
CA GLU A 157 -18.01 -6.26 -6.38
C GLU A 157 -17.57 -4.80 -6.57
N VAL A 158 -16.29 -4.52 -6.31
CA VAL A 158 -15.65 -3.25 -6.64
C VAL A 158 -14.40 -3.49 -7.48
N GLU A 159 -14.23 -2.69 -8.53
CA GLU A 159 -13.06 -2.68 -9.38
C GLU A 159 -12.10 -1.57 -8.95
N ARG A 160 -10.84 -1.94 -8.68
CA ARG A 160 -9.78 -1.04 -8.25
C ARG A 160 -8.75 -0.89 -9.37
N TRP A 161 -8.77 0.24 -10.04
CA TRP A 161 -7.96 0.54 -11.22
C TRP A 161 -6.65 1.22 -10.85
N PHE A 162 -5.54 0.80 -11.46
CA PHE A 162 -4.22 1.42 -11.24
C PHE A 162 -3.87 2.44 -12.33
N THR A 163 -4.77 2.66 -13.28
CA THR A 163 -4.57 3.53 -14.44
C THR A 163 -5.91 4.15 -14.82
N ALA A 164 -5.99 5.47 -14.85
CA ALA A 164 -7.18 6.16 -15.35
C ALA A 164 -7.34 6.02 -16.87
N PRO A 165 -8.59 6.13 -17.38
CA PRO A 165 -8.85 6.18 -18.82
C PRO A 165 -7.99 7.23 -19.53
N GLY A 166 -7.37 6.84 -20.65
CA GLY A 166 -6.57 7.73 -21.49
C GLY A 166 -5.09 7.87 -21.09
N VAL A 167 -4.67 7.35 -19.94
CA VAL A 167 -3.24 7.20 -19.63
C VAL A 167 -2.62 6.21 -20.62
N ARG A 168 -1.51 6.60 -21.25
CA ARG A 168 -0.81 5.78 -22.24
C ARG A 168 0.41 5.11 -21.61
N ARG A 169 0.45 3.78 -21.65
CA ARG A 169 1.62 2.99 -21.29
C ARG A 169 2.48 2.72 -22.53
N ILE A 170 3.74 3.16 -22.50
CA ILE A 170 4.72 2.98 -23.57
C ILE A 170 5.84 2.09 -23.03
N ARG A 171 6.00 0.92 -23.62
CA ARG A 171 7.09 0.00 -23.29
C ARG A 171 8.40 0.52 -23.88
N LEU A 172 9.42 0.71 -23.04
CA LEU A 172 10.73 1.20 -23.48
C LEU A 172 11.71 0.06 -23.71
N LYS A 173 12.30 0.07 -24.90
CA LYS A 173 13.41 -0.81 -25.31
C LYS A 173 14.37 -0.05 -26.24
N GLU A 174 14.66 1.20 -25.90
CA GLU A 174 15.54 2.09 -26.68
C GLU A 174 16.85 2.29 -25.92
N GLY A 175 17.98 2.16 -26.63
CA GLY A 175 19.30 2.20 -26.01
C GLY A 175 19.47 1.15 -24.91
N GLY A 176 20.15 1.53 -23.83
CA GLY A 176 20.32 0.71 -22.64
C GLY A 176 19.09 0.68 -21.73
N VAL A 177 18.22 1.69 -21.83
CA VAL A 177 17.08 1.86 -20.91
C VAL A 177 16.00 0.80 -21.16
N ARG A 178 15.56 0.17 -20.08
CA ARG A 178 14.38 -0.70 -20.04
C ARG A 178 13.39 -0.13 -19.06
N GLY A 179 12.10 -0.29 -19.33
CA GLY A 179 11.07 0.24 -18.44
C GLY A 179 9.73 0.44 -19.13
N SER A 180 8.83 1.11 -18.44
CA SER A 180 7.56 1.55 -19.00
C SER A 180 7.31 3.00 -18.63
N LEU A 181 7.06 3.81 -19.66
CA LEU A 181 6.68 5.21 -19.51
C LEU A 181 5.15 5.31 -19.54
N PHE A 182 4.58 5.88 -18.49
CA PHE A 182 3.17 6.22 -18.40
C PHE A 182 3.00 7.72 -18.65
N LEU A 183 2.13 8.06 -19.60
CA LEU A 183 1.83 9.44 -19.95
C LEU A 183 0.37 9.75 -19.63
N PRO A 184 0.09 10.84 -18.89
CA PRO A 184 -1.27 11.31 -18.67
C PRO A 184 -1.99 11.62 -20.00
N PRO A 185 -3.34 11.58 -20.02
CA PRO A 185 -4.12 12.07 -21.15
C PRO A 185 -3.90 13.58 -21.35
N GLY A 186 -4.13 14.06 -22.58
CA GLY A 186 -3.98 15.47 -22.95
C GLY A 186 -2.64 15.82 -23.61
N ASP A 187 -2.46 17.11 -23.90
CA ASP A 187 -1.36 17.60 -24.73
C ASP A 187 -0.03 17.72 -23.96
N GLY A 188 -0.09 17.87 -22.63
CA GLY A 188 1.07 18.13 -21.79
C GLY A 188 1.63 19.54 -22.00
N PRO A 189 2.91 19.79 -21.69
CA PRO A 189 3.84 18.84 -21.07
C PRO A 189 3.51 18.59 -19.58
N PHE A 190 3.96 17.46 -19.06
CA PHE A 190 3.72 17.00 -17.69
C PHE A 190 5.02 17.01 -16.88
N PRO A 191 4.95 17.15 -15.55
CA PRO A 191 6.10 16.90 -14.68
C PRO A 191 6.61 15.46 -14.86
N GLY A 192 7.90 15.28 -15.10
CA GLY A 192 8.51 13.97 -15.36
C GLY A 192 9.08 13.35 -14.09
N VAL A 193 8.74 12.09 -13.81
CA VAL A 193 9.20 11.36 -12.61
C VAL A 193 9.73 9.98 -12.98
N ILE A 194 10.90 9.61 -12.45
CA ILE A 194 11.44 8.24 -12.51
C ILE A 194 11.06 7.50 -11.24
N ASP A 195 10.51 6.31 -11.38
CA ASP A 195 10.04 5.46 -10.29
C ASP A 195 10.90 4.19 -10.18
N MET A 196 11.51 3.98 -9.01
CA MET A 196 12.38 2.85 -8.72
C MET A 196 11.96 2.11 -7.44
N TYR A 197 11.76 0.81 -7.57
CA TYR A 197 11.63 -0.08 -6.41
C TYR A 197 13.01 -0.55 -5.94
N GLY A 198 13.06 -1.25 -4.82
CA GLY A 198 14.27 -1.74 -4.20
C GLY A 198 14.72 -3.07 -4.79
N ASP A 199 15.10 -3.96 -3.88
CA ASP A 199 15.61 -5.30 -4.15
C ASP A 199 14.54 -6.29 -4.67
N GLU A 200 13.32 -5.82 -4.94
CA GLU A 200 12.31 -6.65 -5.58
C GLU A 200 12.70 -7.10 -6.99
N GLY A 201 13.51 -6.32 -7.71
CA GLY A 201 13.92 -6.60 -9.09
C GLY A 201 12.76 -6.72 -10.07
N GLY A 202 13.07 -6.90 -11.35
CA GLY A 202 12.04 -6.89 -12.38
C GLY A 202 11.43 -5.50 -12.56
N LEU A 203 10.31 -5.45 -13.29
CA LEU A 203 9.56 -4.22 -13.54
C LEU A 203 8.31 -4.17 -12.66
N ILE A 204 8.20 -3.10 -11.87
CA ILE A 204 7.03 -2.79 -11.04
C ILE A 204 6.42 -1.48 -11.55
N GLU A 205 5.13 -1.50 -11.87
CA GLU A 205 4.48 -0.42 -12.61
C GLU A 205 3.40 0.34 -11.84
N PHE A 206 2.84 -0.24 -10.77
CA PHE A 206 1.60 0.26 -10.19
C PHE A 206 1.70 1.65 -9.56
N ARG A 207 2.86 2.00 -8.98
CA ARG A 207 3.09 3.35 -8.46
C ARG A 207 3.23 4.37 -9.58
N SER A 208 4.05 4.09 -10.60
CA SER A 208 4.17 4.95 -11.78
C SER A 208 2.84 5.15 -12.53
N SER A 209 2.00 4.13 -12.62
CA SER A 209 0.72 4.22 -13.33
C SER A 209 -0.30 5.07 -12.56
N LEU A 210 -0.25 5.02 -11.22
CA LEU A 210 -1.01 5.93 -10.37
C LEU A 210 -0.45 7.36 -10.43
N LEU A 211 0.87 7.56 -10.41
CA LEU A 211 1.47 8.89 -10.65
C LEU A 211 1.00 9.47 -11.99
N ALA A 212 0.97 8.68 -13.05
CA ALA A 212 0.48 9.16 -14.35
C ALA A 212 -1.02 9.46 -14.37
N THR A 213 -1.79 8.80 -13.52
CA THR A 213 -3.18 9.15 -13.29
C THR A 213 -3.32 10.52 -12.62
N HIS A 214 -2.37 10.88 -11.76
CA HIS A 214 -2.28 12.18 -11.08
C HIS A 214 -1.44 13.22 -11.84
N GLY A 215 -1.29 13.06 -13.16
CA GLY A 215 -0.74 14.10 -14.02
C GLY A 215 0.78 14.11 -14.18
N PHE A 216 1.49 13.06 -13.76
CA PHE A 216 2.94 12.92 -13.95
C PHE A 216 3.29 12.08 -15.19
N ALA A 217 4.29 12.49 -15.98
CA ALA A 217 4.92 11.57 -16.93
C ALA A 217 5.88 10.64 -16.15
N ALA A 218 5.42 9.43 -15.84
CA ALA A 218 6.09 8.54 -14.89
C ALA A 218 6.80 7.37 -15.58
N LEU A 219 8.09 7.20 -15.34
CA LEU A 219 8.91 6.12 -15.88
C LEU A 219 9.21 5.08 -14.79
N SER A 220 8.58 3.91 -14.86
CA SER A 220 9.04 2.75 -14.07
C SER A 220 10.37 2.24 -14.60
N LEU A 221 11.42 2.38 -13.79
CA LEU A 221 12.79 2.07 -14.15
C LEU A 221 13.32 0.85 -13.37
N PRO A 222 13.26 -0.37 -13.96
CA PRO A 222 13.98 -1.53 -13.46
C PRO A 222 15.49 -1.32 -13.67
N TYR A 223 16.31 -1.91 -12.81
CA TYR A 223 17.78 -1.86 -12.94
C TYR A 223 18.46 -3.22 -12.78
N PHE A 224 17.71 -4.28 -12.47
CA PHE A 224 18.17 -5.68 -12.48
C PHE A 224 16.99 -6.66 -12.58
N ASP A 225 17.30 -7.94 -12.83
CA ASP A 225 16.36 -9.06 -12.97
C ASP A 225 15.22 -8.79 -13.95
N PHE A 226 15.53 -8.12 -15.05
CA PHE A 226 14.52 -7.71 -16.01
C PHE A 226 15.03 -7.70 -17.45
N GLU A 227 14.39 -8.48 -18.32
CA GLU A 227 14.82 -8.67 -19.72
C GLU A 227 16.33 -8.94 -19.82
N ASP A 228 17.05 -8.08 -20.54
CA ASP A 228 18.50 -8.10 -20.80
C ASP A 228 19.33 -7.30 -19.78
N LEU A 229 18.71 -6.75 -18.73
CA LEU A 229 19.43 -6.17 -17.59
C LEU A 229 20.15 -7.26 -16.77
N PRO A 230 21.17 -6.89 -15.97
CA PRO A 230 21.87 -7.81 -15.08
C PRO A 230 20.90 -8.63 -14.22
N LYS A 231 21.18 -9.92 -14.02
CA LYS A 231 20.30 -10.82 -13.26
C LYS A 231 20.40 -10.65 -11.74
N VAL A 232 21.50 -10.07 -11.25
CA VAL A 232 21.78 -9.88 -9.84
C VAL A 232 22.38 -8.50 -9.60
N MET A 233 22.21 -7.97 -8.39
CA MET A 233 22.81 -6.70 -7.96
C MET A 233 24.28 -6.91 -7.55
N LYS A 234 25.18 -6.95 -8.54
CA LYS A 234 26.62 -7.08 -8.28
C LYS A 234 27.31 -5.72 -8.18
N GLU A 235 27.02 -4.85 -9.14
CA GLU A 235 27.55 -3.50 -9.27
C GLU A 235 26.52 -2.66 -10.02
N PHE A 236 26.55 -1.34 -9.82
CA PHE A 236 25.70 -0.39 -10.53
C PHE A 236 26.55 0.62 -11.27
N LYS A 237 26.05 1.02 -12.44
CA LYS A 237 26.65 2.08 -13.26
C LYS A 237 25.68 3.24 -13.32
N LEU A 238 26.06 4.39 -12.77
CA LEU A 238 25.16 5.54 -12.68
C LEU A 238 24.78 6.08 -14.06
N GLU A 239 25.60 5.80 -15.08
CA GLU A 239 25.34 6.12 -16.49
C GLU A 239 24.01 5.52 -17.00
N TYR A 240 23.59 4.35 -16.50
CA TYR A 240 22.28 3.77 -16.85
C TYR A 240 21.13 4.69 -16.40
N PHE A 241 21.23 5.20 -15.18
CA PHE A 241 20.23 6.09 -14.60
C PHE A 241 20.31 7.49 -15.21
N GLU A 242 21.51 7.94 -15.58
CA GLU A 242 21.72 9.16 -16.35
C GLU A 242 21.07 9.08 -17.75
N GLU A 243 21.21 7.95 -18.45
CA GLU A 243 20.55 7.72 -19.74
C GLU A 243 19.03 7.78 -19.58
N ALA A 244 18.47 7.15 -18.54
CA ALA A 244 17.03 7.21 -18.23
C ALA A 244 16.54 8.63 -17.90
N ALA A 245 17.29 9.39 -17.10
CA ALA A 245 16.97 10.78 -16.76
C ALA A 245 17.02 11.70 -17.98
N ARG A 246 18.02 11.53 -18.85
CA ARG A 246 18.12 12.27 -20.11
C ARG A 246 17.02 11.88 -21.08
N PHE A 247 16.69 10.59 -21.19
CA PHE A 247 15.59 10.10 -22.01
C PHE A 247 14.28 10.77 -21.59
N LEU A 248 13.93 10.70 -20.30
CA LEU A 248 12.68 11.25 -19.80
C LEU A 248 12.65 12.78 -19.97
N ARG A 249 13.72 13.50 -19.60
CA ARG A 249 13.80 14.96 -19.73
C ARG A 249 13.64 15.43 -21.19
N ARG A 250 14.13 14.67 -22.17
CA ARG A 250 14.02 15.01 -23.61
C ARG A 250 12.67 14.68 -24.22
N HIS A 251 11.83 13.91 -23.53
CA HIS A 251 10.54 13.51 -24.07
C HIS A 251 9.64 14.74 -24.29
N PRO A 252 9.00 14.92 -25.46
CA PRO A 252 8.29 16.17 -25.81
C PRO A 252 7.08 16.48 -24.92
N LYS A 253 6.58 15.48 -24.17
CA LYS A 253 5.52 15.65 -23.17
C LYS A 253 6.03 15.86 -21.74
N VAL A 254 7.32 16.13 -21.53
CA VAL A 254 7.90 16.39 -20.21
C VAL A 254 8.31 17.86 -20.10
N LYS A 255 7.90 18.53 -19.01
CA LYS A 255 7.89 20.01 -18.89
C LYS A 255 9.28 20.63 -18.68
N GLY A 256 10.21 19.90 -18.06
CA GLY A 256 11.50 20.46 -17.62
C GLY A 256 11.33 21.45 -16.45
N PRO A 257 12.43 21.98 -15.85
CA PRO A 257 13.82 21.96 -16.34
C PRO A 257 14.60 20.67 -16.04
N GLY A 258 14.11 19.85 -15.12
CA GLY A 258 14.66 18.54 -14.77
C GLY A 258 13.57 17.49 -14.63
N VAL A 259 13.93 16.35 -14.02
CA VAL A 259 13.01 15.28 -13.64
C VAL A 259 13.06 15.04 -12.13
N GLY A 260 11.97 14.51 -11.60
CA GLY A 260 11.95 13.96 -10.25
C GLY A 260 12.36 12.49 -10.26
N VAL A 261 12.73 11.99 -9.10
CA VAL A 261 12.92 10.57 -8.84
C VAL A 261 12.19 10.19 -7.55
N ILE A 262 11.53 9.04 -7.56
CA ILE A 262 10.93 8.41 -6.38
C ILE A 262 11.49 7.00 -6.24
N GLY A 263 11.95 6.68 -5.03
CA GLY A 263 12.59 5.41 -4.73
C GLY A 263 12.10 4.80 -3.43
N THR A 264 12.12 3.46 -3.33
CA THR A 264 11.93 2.72 -2.06
C THR A 264 13.12 1.82 -1.76
N GLY A 265 13.59 1.78 -0.51
CA GLY A 265 14.69 0.91 -0.08
C GLY A 265 15.97 1.20 -0.87
N LYS A 266 16.51 0.20 -1.58
CA LYS A 266 17.64 0.38 -2.52
C LYS A 266 17.35 1.39 -3.64
N GLY A 267 16.10 1.48 -4.11
CA GLY A 267 15.68 2.50 -5.06
C GLY A 267 15.74 3.92 -4.49
N ALA A 268 15.49 4.10 -3.19
CA ALA A 268 15.59 5.41 -2.52
C ALA A 268 17.05 5.86 -2.37
N GLU A 269 17.95 4.91 -2.11
CA GLU A 269 19.40 5.15 -2.09
C GLU A 269 19.93 5.53 -3.48
N LEU A 270 19.50 4.83 -4.54
CA LEU A 270 19.82 5.19 -5.91
C LEU A 270 19.26 6.57 -6.25
N ALA A 271 18.05 6.91 -5.77
CA ALA A 271 17.48 8.26 -5.92
C ALA A 271 18.35 9.35 -5.28
N LEU A 272 18.89 9.11 -4.08
CA LEU A 272 19.86 10.01 -3.43
C LEU A 272 21.15 10.15 -4.25
N SER A 273 21.65 9.05 -4.83
CA SER A 273 22.83 9.10 -5.70
C SER A 273 22.53 9.88 -7.00
N MET A 274 21.36 9.65 -7.61
CA MET A 274 20.93 10.34 -8.83
C MET A 274 20.84 11.85 -8.61
N ILE A 275 20.13 12.33 -7.59
CA ILE A 275 20.03 13.78 -7.33
C ILE A 275 21.37 14.42 -6.93
N THR A 276 22.30 13.63 -6.38
CA THR A 276 23.63 14.11 -5.99
C THR A 276 24.58 14.30 -7.18
N PHE A 277 24.53 13.38 -8.15
CA PHE A 277 25.54 13.31 -9.22
C PHE A 277 25.00 13.67 -10.61
N LEU A 278 23.67 13.62 -10.83
CA LEU A 278 23.05 13.84 -12.12
C LEU A 278 22.33 15.18 -12.16
N PRO A 279 22.79 16.15 -12.97
CA PRO A 279 22.16 17.48 -13.06
C PRO A 279 20.75 17.45 -13.65
N GLU A 280 20.35 16.35 -14.29
CA GLU A 280 18.99 16.10 -14.76
C GLU A 280 17.95 16.02 -13.63
N VAL A 281 18.36 15.63 -12.42
CA VAL A 281 17.45 15.28 -11.31
C VAL A 281 17.38 16.43 -10.31
N VAL A 282 16.18 16.98 -10.11
CA VAL A 282 15.96 18.21 -9.32
C VAL A 282 15.08 18.01 -8.08
N ALA A 283 14.44 16.84 -7.96
CA ALA A 283 13.64 16.47 -6.81
C ALA A 283 13.75 14.96 -6.54
N ALA A 284 13.94 14.56 -5.29
CA ALA A 284 14.06 13.16 -4.89
C ALA A 284 13.12 12.84 -3.73
N VAL A 285 12.25 11.84 -3.92
CA VAL A 285 11.43 11.23 -2.88
C VAL A 285 12.09 9.91 -2.47
N CYS A 286 12.51 9.81 -1.23
CA CYS A 286 13.27 8.68 -0.70
C CYS A 286 12.46 7.98 0.40
N ILE A 287 11.79 6.88 0.04
CA ILE A 287 10.98 6.08 0.95
C ILE A 287 11.85 4.99 1.56
N SER A 288 12.01 5.01 2.88
CA SER A 288 12.77 4.03 3.65
C SER A 288 14.19 3.81 3.09
N GLY A 289 14.87 4.90 2.70
CA GLY A 289 16.18 4.86 2.04
C GLY A 289 17.37 4.87 3.00
N CYS A 290 18.53 4.43 2.52
CA CYS A 290 19.82 4.57 3.19
C CYS A 290 20.60 5.78 2.64
N SER A 291 21.22 6.58 3.50
CA SER A 291 22.03 7.75 3.13
C SER A 291 23.45 7.37 2.65
N SER A 292 23.75 6.08 2.62
CA SER A 292 25.03 5.50 2.17
C SER A 292 24.72 4.45 1.11
N ASN A 293 25.65 4.23 0.17
CA ASN A 293 25.51 3.17 -0.81
C ASN A 293 25.57 1.81 -0.11
N THR A 294 24.69 0.88 -0.49
CA THR A 294 24.56 -0.43 0.18
C THR A 294 24.79 -1.60 -0.75
N VAL A 295 25.38 -2.68 -0.22
CA VAL A 295 25.54 -4.02 -0.83
C VAL A 295 26.44 -4.09 -2.07
N ALA A 296 26.11 -3.34 -3.13
CA ALA A 296 26.81 -3.35 -4.40
C ALA A 296 27.47 -2.00 -4.66
N ASP A 297 28.69 -2.03 -5.20
CA ASP A 297 29.43 -0.82 -5.54
C ASP A 297 28.69 -0.03 -6.63
N LEU A 298 28.69 1.30 -6.50
CA LEU A 298 28.14 2.22 -7.48
C LEU A 298 29.28 2.96 -8.17
N HIS A 299 29.34 2.85 -9.49
CA HIS A 299 30.36 3.50 -10.32
C HIS A 299 29.76 4.67 -11.11
N TYR A 300 30.55 5.73 -11.29
CA TYR A 300 30.25 6.81 -12.23
C TYR A 300 31.55 7.41 -12.77
N GLY A 301 31.86 7.15 -14.04
CA GLY A 301 33.20 7.39 -14.58
C GLY A 301 34.28 6.68 -13.74
N GLU A 302 35.28 7.44 -13.28
CA GLU A 302 36.35 6.94 -12.41
C GLU A 302 35.95 6.87 -10.91
N MET A 303 34.79 7.43 -10.55
CA MET A 303 34.30 7.41 -9.16
C MET A 303 33.74 6.02 -8.84
N THR A 304 34.12 5.50 -7.69
CA THR A 304 33.48 4.31 -7.09
C THR A 304 33.02 4.66 -5.68
N LEU A 305 31.73 4.46 -5.42
CA LEU A 305 31.13 4.52 -4.11
C LEU A 305 30.91 3.09 -3.61
N PRO A 306 31.71 2.59 -2.65
CA PRO A 306 31.60 1.21 -2.18
C PRO A 306 30.27 0.95 -1.49
N GLY A 307 29.78 -0.29 -1.55
CA GLY A 307 28.58 -0.72 -0.85
C GLY A 307 28.85 -1.03 0.63
N LEU A 308 27.99 -0.52 1.53
CA LEU A 308 27.93 -1.02 2.91
C LEU A 308 27.70 -2.52 2.88
N ARG A 309 28.54 -3.25 3.61
CA ARG A 309 28.50 -4.70 3.64
C ARG A 309 27.25 -5.17 4.38
N PHE A 310 26.57 -6.14 3.77
CA PHE A 310 25.55 -6.96 4.43
C PHE A 310 26.24 -8.17 5.08
N ASP A 311 26.11 -8.32 6.38
CA ASP A 311 26.64 -9.43 7.16
C ASP A 311 25.51 -10.38 7.59
N ILE A 312 25.43 -11.52 6.89
CA ILE A 312 24.45 -12.56 7.17
C ILE A 312 24.54 -13.11 8.61
N ASN A 313 25.71 -12.99 9.27
CA ASN A 313 25.87 -13.48 10.65
C ASN A 313 25.17 -12.59 11.68
N LYS A 314 24.76 -11.38 11.30
CA LYS A 314 23.98 -10.46 12.14
C LYS A 314 22.47 -10.60 11.93
N VAL A 315 22.04 -11.43 10.99
CA VAL A 315 20.63 -11.75 10.78
C VAL A 315 20.16 -12.70 11.86
N SER A 316 19.01 -12.40 12.47
CA SER A 316 18.33 -13.34 13.38
C SER A 316 17.16 -14.00 12.68
N VAL A 317 16.86 -15.24 13.06
CA VAL A 317 15.78 -16.03 12.45
C VAL A 317 14.85 -16.52 13.56
N SER A 318 13.55 -16.24 13.41
CA SER A 318 12.52 -16.71 14.34
C SER A 318 12.23 -18.21 14.19
N ASP A 319 11.55 -18.80 15.16
CA ASP A 319 11.08 -20.20 15.09
C ASP A 319 10.18 -20.48 13.87
N ALA A 320 9.50 -19.45 13.36
CA ALA A 320 8.68 -19.51 12.15
C ALA A 320 9.48 -19.40 10.84
N GLY A 321 10.82 -19.33 10.92
CA GLY A 321 11.71 -19.19 9.77
C GLY A 321 11.71 -17.78 9.15
N VAL A 322 11.18 -16.77 9.85
CA VAL A 322 11.21 -15.37 9.40
C VAL A 322 12.54 -14.72 9.77
N PHE A 323 13.17 -14.09 8.78
CA PHE A 323 14.46 -13.42 8.88
C PHE A 323 14.26 -11.96 9.31
N ASP A 324 15.04 -11.54 10.29
CA ASP A 324 15.12 -10.16 10.76
C ASP A 324 16.51 -9.62 10.40
N THR A 325 16.52 -8.71 9.43
CA THR A 325 17.74 -8.16 8.81
C THR A 325 18.12 -6.79 9.37
N PHE A 326 17.44 -6.32 10.41
CA PHE A 326 17.58 -4.95 10.93
C PHE A 326 19.03 -4.56 11.30
N GLU A 327 19.81 -5.53 11.78
CA GLU A 327 21.23 -5.36 12.17
C GLU A 327 22.22 -5.84 11.10
N ALA A 328 21.74 -6.32 9.96
CA ALA A 328 22.56 -7.00 8.96
C ALA A 328 23.49 -6.06 8.19
N LEU A 329 23.10 -4.81 7.98
CA LEU A 329 23.93 -3.83 7.28
C LEU A 329 24.94 -3.20 8.23
N ASP A 330 26.19 -3.06 7.78
CA ASP A 330 27.23 -2.39 8.56
C ASP A 330 26.86 -0.92 8.88
N ASP A 331 27.25 -0.48 10.08
CA ASP A 331 26.83 0.83 10.62
C ASP A 331 27.54 1.97 9.86
N PRO A 332 26.80 2.86 9.17
CA PRO A 332 27.39 4.00 8.44
C PRO A 332 28.09 5.01 9.35
N ARG A 333 27.84 4.99 10.67
CA ARG A 333 28.52 5.87 11.65
C ARG A 333 29.94 5.43 11.94
N ASN A 334 30.30 4.18 11.64
CA ASN A 334 31.68 3.72 11.81
C ASN A 334 32.58 4.44 10.80
N PRO A 335 33.67 5.11 11.23
CA PRO A 335 34.58 5.81 10.32
C PRO A 335 35.13 4.93 9.19
N ALA A 336 35.28 3.62 9.40
CA ALA A 336 35.70 2.67 8.37
C ALA A 336 34.72 2.60 7.18
N ASN A 337 33.44 2.94 7.40
CA ASN A 337 32.38 2.93 6.41
C ASN A 337 32.12 4.31 5.78
N SER A 338 32.86 5.34 6.20
CA SER A 338 32.73 6.68 5.64
C SER A 338 32.85 6.75 4.10
N PRO A 339 33.67 5.91 3.41
CA PRO A 339 33.71 5.90 1.95
C PRO A 339 32.39 5.52 1.28
N CYS A 340 31.45 4.84 1.98
CA CYS A 340 30.16 4.45 1.42
C CYS A 340 29.13 5.60 1.44
N THR A 341 29.43 6.71 2.11
CA THR A 341 28.48 7.82 2.32
C THR A 341 28.17 8.52 1.01
N ILE A 342 26.89 8.66 0.66
CA ILE A 342 26.49 9.45 -0.50
C ILE A 342 26.67 10.94 -0.15
N PRO A 343 27.43 11.73 -0.92
CA PRO A 343 27.72 13.12 -0.61
C PRO A 343 26.56 14.06 -0.99
N ILE A 344 25.39 13.82 -0.38
CA ILE A 344 24.12 14.49 -0.69
C ILE A 344 24.15 16.01 -0.48
N GLU A 345 25.11 16.55 0.26
CA GLU A 345 25.36 17.99 0.38
C GLU A 345 25.72 18.65 -0.95
N LYS A 346 26.18 17.87 -1.94
CA LYS A 346 26.49 18.36 -3.29
C LYS A 346 25.23 18.54 -4.16
N ALA A 347 24.09 17.98 -3.74
CA ALA A 347 22.86 18.15 -4.47
C ALA A 347 22.31 19.58 -4.32
N GLU A 348 21.81 20.13 -5.42
CA GLU A 348 21.09 21.42 -5.43
C GLU A 348 19.57 21.24 -5.48
N GLY A 349 19.08 20.04 -5.80
CA GLY A 349 17.65 19.72 -5.85
C GLY A 349 17.01 19.52 -4.48
N HIS A 350 15.72 19.23 -4.44
CA HIS A 350 14.95 19.08 -3.19
C HIS A 350 14.80 17.62 -2.77
N PHE A 351 14.72 17.36 -1.48
CA PHE A 351 14.53 16.03 -0.90
C PHE A 351 13.22 15.93 -0.12
N LEU A 352 12.51 14.83 -0.31
CA LEU A 352 11.46 14.38 0.60
C LEU A 352 11.87 13.01 1.15
N LEU A 353 12.20 12.96 2.44
CA LEU A 353 12.54 11.74 3.14
C LEU A 353 11.27 11.18 3.79
N VAL A 354 10.91 9.94 3.48
CA VAL A 354 9.71 9.27 4.00
C VAL A 354 10.16 8.05 4.78
N VAL A 355 9.84 8.00 6.08
CA VAL A 355 10.36 6.99 7.00
C VAL A 355 9.23 6.33 7.77
N GLY A 356 9.24 4.99 7.79
CA GLY A 356 8.51 4.21 8.79
C GLY A 356 9.40 3.95 10.01
N GLU A 357 9.00 4.40 11.19
CA GLU A 357 9.80 4.20 12.42
C GLU A 357 9.77 2.73 12.89
N GLY A 358 8.80 1.96 12.42
CA GLY A 358 8.68 0.52 12.64
C GLY A 358 9.38 -0.33 11.57
N ASP A 359 10.23 0.26 10.73
CA ASP A 359 11.02 -0.49 9.74
C ASP A 359 11.92 -1.54 10.42
N ARG A 360 11.78 -2.79 9.99
CA ARG A 360 12.57 -3.93 10.47
C ARG A 360 13.51 -4.51 9.41
N MET A 361 13.49 -3.99 8.19
CA MET A 361 14.42 -4.40 7.15
C MET A 361 15.79 -3.75 7.39
N TRP A 362 15.81 -2.46 7.72
CA TRP A 362 17.01 -1.71 8.11
C TRP A 362 16.65 -0.42 8.87
N LYS A 363 17.66 0.39 9.22
CA LYS A 363 17.52 1.53 10.14
C LYS A 363 17.12 2.83 9.44
N SER A 364 15.99 2.84 8.72
CA SER A 364 15.53 4.00 7.92
C SER A 364 15.51 5.32 8.68
N SER A 365 15.03 5.35 9.94
CA SER A 365 15.05 6.56 10.76
C SER A 365 16.46 7.10 11.02
N LEU A 366 17.40 6.21 11.37
CA LEU A 366 18.80 6.57 11.56
C LEU A 366 19.40 7.13 10.28
N TYR A 367 19.13 6.50 9.13
CA TYR A 367 19.68 6.95 7.85
C TYR A 367 19.13 8.32 7.44
N ALA A 368 17.85 8.59 7.67
CA ALA A 368 17.27 9.90 7.46
C ALA A 368 17.87 10.97 8.40
N GLU A 369 18.09 10.64 9.67
CA GLU A 369 18.76 11.53 10.63
C GLU A 369 20.20 11.87 10.18
N LEU A 370 20.95 10.88 9.70
CA LEU A 370 22.31 11.08 9.18
C LEU A 370 22.31 11.95 7.92
N ALA A 371 21.36 11.72 7.00
CA ALA A 371 21.19 12.55 5.81
C ALA A 371 20.89 14.02 6.19
N ILE A 372 19.90 14.24 7.04
CA ILE A 372 19.50 15.57 7.52
C ILE A 372 20.65 16.26 8.25
N GLY A 373 21.36 15.53 9.12
CA GLY A 373 22.52 16.03 9.84
C GLY A 373 23.60 16.53 8.88
N ARG A 374 23.89 15.75 7.83
CA ARG A 374 24.88 16.10 6.80
C ARG A 374 24.46 17.33 6.00
N LEU A 375 23.19 17.41 5.57
CA LEU A 375 22.66 18.58 4.86
C LEU A 375 22.78 19.85 5.72
N ARG A 376 22.31 19.79 6.97
CA ARG A 376 22.39 20.94 7.91
C ARG A 376 23.83 21.38 8.18
N GLN A 377 24.76 20.44 8.34
CA GLN A 377 26.19 20.75 8.53
C GLN A 377 26.80 21.53 7.36
N HIS A 378 26.22 21.41 6.16
CA HIS A 378 26.63 22.12 4.95
C HIS A 378 25.69 23.29 4.61
N GLY A 379 24.85 23.73 5.56
CA GLY A 379 23.96 24.89 5.38
C GLY A 379 22.81 24.66 4.41
N LYS A 380 22.43 23.41 4.15
CA LYS A 380 21.34 23.04 3.26
C LYS A 380 20.03 22.87 4.03
N GLU A 381 18.94 23.44 3.49
CA GLU A 381 17.57 23.39 4.05
C GLU A 381 16.54 22.86 3.04
N ASN A 382 17.00 22.38 1.87
CA ASN A 382 16.21 21.87 0.75
C ASN A 382 15.67 20.45 0.99
N PHE A 383 15.21 20.14 2.21
CA PHE A 383 14.67 18.82 2.55
C PHE A 383 13.45 18.91 3.47
N GLU A 384 12.58 17.91 3.34
CA GLU A 384 11.45 17.65 4.23
C GLU A 384 11.53 16.21 4.75
N LEU A 385 11.03 15.98 5.98
CA LEU A 385 10.94 14.67 6.60
C LEU A 385 9.49 14.35 6.95
N LEU A 386 9.02 13.20 6.47
CA LEU A 386 7.79 12.56 6.92
C LEU A 386 8.17 11.31 7.71
N SER A 387 8.01 11.36 9.04
CA SER A 387 8.25 10.21 9.93
C SER A 387 6.93 9.66 10.43
N TYR A 388 6.75 8.35 10.30
CA TYR A 388 5.50 7.66 10.63
C TYR A 388 5.72 6.61 11.71
N PRO A 389 5.33 6.90 12.96
CA PRO A 389 5.29 5.92 14.04
C PRO A 389 4.44 4.71 13.65
N GLY A 390 4.97 3.50 13.86
CA GLY A 390 4.26 2.25 13.57
C GLY A 390 4.18 1.85 12.09
N ALA A 391 4.70 2.64 11.15
CA ALA A 391 4.82 2.20 9.75
C ALA A 391 6.11 1.39 9.53
N GLY A 392 6.04 0.31 8.75
CA GLY A 392 7.20 -0.50 8.35
C GLY A 392 7.90 -0.01 7.07
N HIS A 393 8.74 -0.88 6.50
CA HIS A 393 9.64 -0.57 5.39
C HIS A 393 8.93 -0.12 4.09
N ARG A 394 7.86 -0.81 3.67
CA ARG A 394 7.27 -0.67 2.32
C ARG A 394 6.05 0.25 2.29
N ILE A 395 6.27 1.56 2.38
CA ILE A 395 5.20 2.56 2.29
C ILE A 395 4.81 2.76 0.81
N ASP A 396 3.86 1.96 0.35
CA ASP A 396 3.28 1.99 -1.01
C ASP A 396 2.08 2.96 -1.12
N PRO A 397 1.50 3.19 -2.32
CA PRO A 397 0.29 4.00 -2.47
C PRO A 397 -0.89 3.52 -1.60
N PRO A 398 -1.87 4.39 -1.32
CA PRO A 398 -2.95 4.15 -0.38
C PRO A 398 -3.73 2.87 -0.68
N SER A 399 -4.24 2.23 0.37
CA SER A 399 -5.00 0.98 0.29
C SER A 399 -4.26 -0.23 -0.30
N THR A 400 -2.94 -0.11 -0.56
CA THR A 400 -2.11 -1.29 -0.83
C THR A 400 -2.08 -2.15 0.43
N PRO A 401 -2.42 -3.45 0.36
CA PRO A 401 -2.55 -4.26 1.56
C PRO A 401 -1.26 -4.39 2.37
N PHE A 402 -1.39 -4.23 3.69
CA PHE A 402 -0.28 -4.32 4.62
C PHE A 402 0.30 -5.74 4.66
N CYS A 403 1.62 -5.83 4.66
CA CYS A 403 2.34 -7.10 4.73
C CYS A 403 3.56 -6.95 5.63
N GLN A 404 3.44 -7.38 6.89
CA GLN A 404 4.51 -7.26 7.89
C GLN A 404 5.74 -8.10 7.53
N VAL A 405 5.51 -9.27 6.93
CA VAL A 405 6.54 -10.21 6.49
C VAL A 405 6.24 -10.59 5.05
N ALA A 406 7.23 -10.44 4.16
CA ALA A 406 7.09 -10.86 2.77
C ALA A 406 8.30 -11.67 2.33
N MET A 407 8.10 -12.52 1.32
CA MET A 407 9.21 -13.19 0.66
C MET A 407 10.16 -12.15 0.03
N ASP A 408 11.40 -12.13 0.50
CA ASP A 408 12.47 -11.36 -0.11
C ASP A 408 12.98 -12.08 -1.37
N ARG A 409 13.09 -11.36 -2.48
CA ARG A 409 13.45 -11.98 -3.77
C ARG A 409 14.93 -12.24 -3.93
N VAL A 410 15.78 -11.47 -3.25
CA VAL A 410 17.24 -11.61 -3.33
C VAL A 410 17.72 -12.73 -2.43
N LEU A 411 17.25 -12.74 -1.18
CA LEU A 411 17.59 -13.77 -0.19
C LEU A 411 16.77 -15.05 -0.37
N GLY A 412 15.59 -14.97 -1.01
CA GLY A 412 14.72 -16.13 -1.23
C GLY A 412 14.05 -16.66 0.05
N VAL A 413 13.92 -15.81 1.07
CA VAL A 413 13.40 -16.15 2.40
C VAL A 413 12.40 -15.09 2.89
N PRO A 414 11.47 -15.40 3.79
CA PRO A 414 10.56 -14.40 4.36
C PRO A 414 11.32 -13.44 5.28
N VAL A 415 11.25 -12.14 4.97
CA VAL A 415 11.91 -11.07 5.73
C VAL A 415 10.88 -10.17 6.40
N LEU A 416 11.16 -9.79 7.64
CA LEU A 416 10.36 -8.87 8.43
C LEU A 416 10.54 -7.43 7.92
N GLY A 417 9.50 -6.86 7.31
CA GLY A 417 9.46 -5.44 6.91
C GLY A 417 9.03 -4.51 8.05
N GLY A 418 8.37 -5.06 9.07
CA GLY A 418 7.95 -4.33 10.26
C GLY A 418 6.65 -3.53 10.11
N GLY A 419 6.38 -2.71 11.11
CA GLY A 419 5.16 -1.91 11.23
C GLY A 419 3.93 -2.63 11.77
N GLU A 420 2.86 -1.86 11.93
CA GLU A 420 1.53 -2.24 12.40
C GLU A 420 0.50 -1.87 11.33
N SER A 421 -0.44 -2.77 11.07
CA SER A 421 -1.33 -2.68 9.90
C SER A 421 -2.05 -1.33 9.76
N LYS A 422 -2.69 -0.86 10.83
CA LYS A 422 -3.43 0.41 10.84
C LYS A 422 -2.52 1.63 10.66
N ALA A 423 -1.46 1.72 11.46
CA ALA A 423 -0.53 2.85 11.41
C ALA A 423 0.16 2.94 10.03
N HIS A 424 0.51 1.79 9.46
CA HIS A 424 1.07 1.70 8.13
C HIS A 424 0.09 2.15 7.05
N ALA A 425 -1.17 1.71 7.09
CA ALA A 425 -2.19 2.15 6.14
C ALA A 425 -2.40 3.67 6.16
N HIS A 426 -2.40 4.28 7.35
CA HIS A 426 -2.51 5.74 7.49
C HIS A 426 -1.25 6.46 6.98
N ALA A 427 -0.06 5.87 7.16
CA ALA A 427 1.18 6.39 6.61
C ALA A 427 1.17 6.37 5.07
N GLN A 428 0.68 5.30 4.45
CA GLN A 428 0.52 5.20 2.99
C GLN A 428 -0.43 6.28 2.46
N GLU A 429 -1.56 6.50 3.14
CA GLU A 429 -2.52 7.53 2.75
C GLU A 429 -1.93 8.94 2.86
N HIS A 430 -1.36 9.30 4.01
CA HIS A 430 -0.82 10.64 4.22
C HIS A 430 0.40 10.92 3.33
N SER A 431 1.35 9.97 3.25
CA SER A 431 2.58 10.15 2.47
C SER A 431 2.29 10.29 0.98
N TRP A 432 1.32 9.56 0.43
CA TRP A 432 0.99 9.64 -0.99
C TRP A 432 0.53 11.03 -1.43
N GLY A 433 -0.30 11.69 -0.63
CA GLY A 433 -0.69 13.09 -0.88
C GLY A 433 0.51 14.02 -0.82
N LYS A 434 1.36 13.87 0.21
CA LYS A 434 2.58 14.69 0.38
C LYS A 434 3.61 14.50 -0.72
N ILE A 435 3.78 13.27 -1.20
CA ILE A 435 4.66 12.93 -2.32
C ILE A 435 4.19 13.66 -3.59
N GLN A 436 2.89 13.64 -3.89
CA GLN A 436 2.35 14.35 -5.05
C GLN A 436 2.48 15.87 -4.91
N GLU A 437 2.16 16.43 -3.73
CA GLU A 437 2.35 17.85 -3.43
C GLU A 437 3.81 18.28 -3.67
N PHE A 438 4.77 17.53 -3.13
CA PHE A 438 6.20 17.77 -3.29
C PHE A 438 6.65 17.69 -4.75
N LEU A 439 6.26 16.64 -5.46
CA LEU A 439 6.64 16.46 -6.87
C LEU A 439 6.03 17.56 -7.75
N HIS A 440 4.78 17.96 -7.54
CA HIS A 440 4.20 19.09 -8.26
C HIS A 440 4.93 20.40 -7.96
N LEU A 441 5.25 20.66 -6.69
CA LEU A 441 5.94 21.88 -6.27
C LEU A 441 7.30 22.04 -6.96
N HIS A 442 8.08 20.96 -7.06
CA HIS A 442 9.47 21.03 -7.53
C HIS A 442 9.67 20.68 -9.01
N LEU A 443 8.65 20.19 -9.70
CA LEU A 443 8.73 19.80 -11.11
C LEU A 443 7.83 20.64 -12.04
N GLY A 444 7.01 21.52 -11.48
CA GLY A 444 6.33 22.61 -12.20
C GLY A 444 4.89 22.34 -12.58
#